data_AF-A0AAW5PEK7-F1
#
_entry.id   AF-A0AAW5PEK7-F1
#
_cell.length_a   1.000
_cell.length_b   1.000
_cell.length_c   1.000
_cell.angle_alpha   90.00
_cell.angle_beta   90.00
_cell.angle_gamma   90.00
#
_symmetry.space_group_name_H-M   'P 1'
#
loop_
_entity.id
_entity.type
_entity.pdbx_description
1 polymer ?
#
loop_
_entity_poly.entity_id
_entity_poly.type
_entity_poly.pdbx_seq_one_letter_code
_entity_poly.pdbx_strand_id
1 'polypeptide(L)'
;MSSAPIGHEQLADLLMAVQGFRPPANALLELCSTGHLWETLSKPRRFGLSEKGKAEVLRCLSIKLVVKADELLQAAGSLKPSAAEFTSGAVFLDTYESAIRAGEDPVATLEQAIFVAWLVSRLDSQPQSGESLKICDHIDRADPARSPI
;
A
#
# COMPACT_ATOMS: atom_id res chain seq x y z
N MET A 1 -15.97 13.58 -6.86
CA MET A 1 -16.32 12.28 -7.46
C MET A 1 -15.85 11.22 -6.48
N SER A 2 -16.77 10.51 -5.81
CA SER A 2 -16.40 9.48 -4.84
C SER A 2 -15.93 8.25 -5.62
N SER A 3 -14.64 7.90 -5.51
CA SER A 3 -14.16 6.60 -5.99
C SER A 3 -14.83 5.49 -5.19
N ALA A 4 -15.17 4.38 -5.84
CA ALA A 4 -15.64 3.18 -5.15
C ALA A 4 -14.59 2.73 -4.11
N PRO A 5 -15.01 2.21 -2.95
CA PRO A 5 -14.07 1.69 -1.96
C PRO A 5 -13.26 0.53 -2.57
N ILE A 6 -11.98 0.43 -2.20
CA ILE A 6 -11.16 -0.71 -2.62
C ILE A 6 -11.67 -2.03 -2.02
N GLY A 7 -11.45 -3.13 -2.72
CA GLY A 7 -11.77 -4.47 -2.23
C GLY A 7 -10.79 -4.95 -1.15
N HIS A 8 -11.14 -6.04 -0.45
CA HIS A 8 -10.30 -6.65 0.58
C HIS A 8 -8.93 -7.08 0.04
N GLU A 9 -8.87 -7.73 -1.13
CA GLU A 9 -7.59 -8.14 -1.72
C GLU A 9 -6.68 -6.95 -2.05
N GLN A 10 -7.25 -5.88 -2.61
CA GLN A 10 -6.51 -4.65 -2.89
C GLN A 10 -5.98 -4.00 -1.60
N LEU A 11 -6.74 -4.05 -0.50
CA LEU A 11 -6.26 -3.56 0.80
C LEU A 11 -5.07 -4.38 1.30
N ALA A 12 -5.10 -5.71 1.19
CA ALA A 12 -3.97 -6.57 1.54
C ALA A 12 -2.71 -6.22 0.73
N ASP A 13 -2.87 -5.96 -0.57
CA ASP A 13 -1.76 -5.56 -1.44
C ASP A 13 -1.21 -4.16 -1.11
N LEU A 14 -2.08 -3.21 -0.73
CA LEU A 14 -1.61 -1.92 -0.21
C LEU A 14 -0.88 -2.08 1.12
N LEU A 15 -1.31 -2.99 2.01
CA LEU A 15 -0.62 -3.27 3.26
C LEU A 15 0.76 -3.90 3.03
N MET A 16 0.93 -4.76 2.02
CA MET A 16 2.28 -5.19 1.61
C MET A 16 3.16 -3.99 1.23
N ALA A 17 2.62 -3.05 0.45
CA ALA A 17 3.36 -1.85 0.06
C ALA A 17 3.66 -0.92 1.25
N VAL A 18 2.78 -0.83 2.25
CA VAL A 18 3.05 -0.12 3.52
C VAL A 18 4.29 -0.68 4.20
N GLN A 19 4.46 -2.01 4.17
CA GLN A 19 5.60 -2.72 4.75
C GLN A 19 6.87 -2.68 3.88
N GLY A 20 6.81 -2.08 2.69
CA GLY A 20 7.91 -2.06 1.73
C GLY A 20 8.05 -3.33 0.89
N PHE A 21 7.09 -4.27 0.98
CA PHE A 21 7.03 -5.45 0.12
C PHE A 21 6.31 -5.16 -1.19
N ARG A 22 6.79 -5.78 -2.26
CA ARG A 22 6.20 -5.63 -3.60
C ARG A 22 4.96 -6.51 -3.71
N PRO A 23 3.78 -5.94 -4.05
CA PRO A 23 2.60 -6.74 -4.34
C PRO A 23 2.79 -7.68 -5.55
N PRO A 24 1.92 -8.69 -5.72
CA PRO A 24 1.88 -9.50 -6.94
C PRO A 24 1.81 -8.63 -8.21
N ALA A 25 2.41 -9.09 -9.31
CA ALA A 25 2.60 -8.25 -10.50
C ALA A 25 1.29 -7.73 -11.11
N ASN A 26 0.24 -8.55 -11.11
CA ASN A 26 -1.11 -8.16 -11.54
C ASN A 26 -1.71 -7.08 -10.62
N ALA A 27 -1.63 -7.27 -9.30
CA ALA A 27 -2.11 -6.31 -8.32
C ALA A 27 -1.34 -4.98 -8.38
N LEU A 28 -0.01 -5.04 -8.55
CA LEU A 28 0.82 -3.84 -8.72
C LEU A 28 0.39 -3.03 -9.95
N LEU A 29 0.20 -3.69 -11.11
CA LEU A 29 -0.25 -3.02 -12.33
C LEU A 29 -1.63 -2.38 -12.14
N GLU A 30 -2.56 -3.09 -11.53
CA GLU A 30 -3.92 -2.61 -11.26
C GLU A 30 -3.90 -1.40 -10.31
N LEU A 31 -3.19 -1.50 -9.18
CA LEU A 31 -3.06 -0.44 -8.19
C LEU A 31 -2.29 0.77 -8.73
N CYS A 32 -1.34 0.58 -9.65
CA CYS A 32 -0.72 1.68 -10.39
C CYS A 32 -1.69 2.34 -11.37
N SER A 33 -2.45 1.57 -12.15
CA SER A 33 -3.43 2.11 -13.11
C SER A 33 -4.56 2.90 -12.43
N THR A 34 -4.91 2.51 -11.20
CA THR A 34 -5.91 3.20 -10.37
C THR A 34 -5.30 4.31 -9.50
N GLY A 35 -3.98 4.51 -9.59
CA GLY A 35 -3.24 5.58 -8.93
C GLY A 35 -3.04 5.41 -7.42
N HIS A 36 -3.19 4.21 -6.86
CA HIS A 36 -2.91 3.91 -5.45
C HIS A 36 -1.43 3.60 -5.19
N LEU A 37 -0.74 3.04 -6.18
CA LEU A 37 0.71 2.82 -6.16
C LEU A 37 1.39 3.61 -7.27
N TRP A 38 2.66 3.91 -7.09
CA TRP A 38 3.56 4.38 -8.15
C TRP A 38 4.66 3.33 -8.36
N GLU A 39 5.18 3.24 -9.59
CA GLU A 39 6.39 2.47 -9.93
C GLU A 39 7.30 3.35 -10.81
N THR A 40 8.61 3.34 -10.58
CA THR A 40 9.58 4.01 -11.46
C THR A 40 9.97 3.13 -12.63
N LEU A 41 10.18 3.73 -13.79
CA LEU A 41 10.71 3.04 -14.97
C LEU A 41 12.24 2.91 -14.94
N SER A 42 12.91 3.73 -14.13
CA SER A 42 14.36 3.72 -13.94
C SER A 42 14.84 2.48 -13.16
N LYS A 43 16.08 2.05 -13.42
CA LYS A 43 16.72 0.92 -12.72
C LYS A 43 17.52 1.45 -11.51
N PRO A 44 17.41 0.83 -10.31
CA PRO A 44 16.48 -0.25 -9.97
C PRO A 44 15.04 0.25 -9.91
N ARG A 45 14.08 -0.58 -10.36
CA ARG A 45 12.66 -0.25 -10.25
C ARG A 45 12.31 -0.06 -8.78
N ARG A 46 11.66 1.05 -8.49
CA ARG A 46 11.11 1.36 -7.17
C ARG A 46 9.61 1.44 -7.28
N PHE A 47 8.93 1.15 -6.19
CA PHE A 47 7.49 1.34 -6.08
C PHE A 47 7.18 1.87 -4.69
N GLY A 48 5.96 2.37 -4.52
CA GLY A 48 5.47 2.79 -3.23
C GLY A 48 4.03 3.28 -3.30
N LEU A 49 3.50 3.66 -2.14
CA LEU A 49 2.16 4.25 -2.05
C LEU A 49 2.16 5.67 -2.61
N SER A 50 1.16 5.95 -3.43
CA SER A 50 0.80 7.33 -3.77
C SER A 50 0.04 7.98 -2.61
N GLU A 51 -0.17 9.30 -2.65
CA GLU A 51 -1.05 9.97 -1.69
C GLU A 51 -2.45 9.35 -1.62
N LYS A 52 -2.97 8.92 -2.77
CA LYS A 52 -4.27 8.24 -2.84
C LYS A 52 -4.22 6.88 -2.14
N GLY A 53 -3.17 6.09 -2.37
CA GLY A 53 -2.99 4.80 -1.70
C GLY A 53 -2.86 4.94 -0.18
N LYS A 54 -2.09 5.93 0.28
CA LYS A 54 -1.95 6.27 1.69
C LYS A 54 -3.30 6.63 2.32
N ALA A 55 -4.04 7.53 1.69
CA ALA A 55 -5.36 7.94 2.16
C ALA A 55 -6.34 6.77 2.25
N GLU A 56 -6.29 5.86 1.27
CA GLU A 56 -7.19 4.70 1.24
C GLU A 56 -6.89 3.68 2.34
N VAL A 57 -5.61 3.39 2.62
CA VAL A 57 -5.21 2.54 3.76
C VAL A 57 -5.76 3.13 5.07
N LEU A 58 -5.55 4.44 5.29
CA LEU A 58 -6.01 5.12 6.50
C LEU A 58 -7.53 5.11 6.61
N ARG A 59 -8.23 5.36 5.51
CA ARG A 59 -9.70 5.33 5.45
C ARG A 59 -10.22 3.95 5.84
N CYS A 60 -9.65 2.87 5.31
CA CYS A 60 -10.06 1.50 5.64
C CYS A 60 -9.86 1.17 7.12
N LEU A 61 -8.73 1.58 7.70
CA LEU A 61 -8.46 1.39 9.14
C LEU A 61 -9.40 2.23 10.02
N SER A 62 -9.75 3.44 9.58
CA SER A 62 -10.53 4.38 10.39
C SER A 62 -12.02 4.07 10.43
N ILE A 63 -12.58 3.42 9.39
CA ILE A 63 -14.02 3.08 9.30
C ILE A 63 -14.49 2.31 10.53
N LYS A 64 -13.77 1.26 10.93
CA LYS A 64 -14.19 0.40 12.03
C LYS A 64 -13.88 0.96 13.41
N LEU A 65 -12.96 1.92 13.47
CA LEU A 65 -12.58 2.60 14.70
C LEU A 65 -13.50 3.77 15.04
N VAL A 66 -14.38 4.19 14.12
CA VAL A 66 -15.23 5.40 14.28
C VAL A 66 -14.37 6.65 14.55
N VAL A 67 -13.16 6.68 13.96
CA VAL A 67 -12.18 7.76 14.06
C VAL A 67 -11.91 8.28 12.65
N LYS A 68 -11.59 9.57 12.50
CA LYS A 68 -11.20 10.12 11.19
C LYS A 68 -9.74 9.80 10.87
N ALA A 69 -9.43 9.60 9.59
CA ALA A 69 -8.06 9.39 9.13
C ALA A 69 -7.10 10.52 9.58
N ASP A 70 -7.56 11.77 9.58
CA ASP A 70 -6.77 12.93 10.04
C ASP A 70 -6.43 12.85 11.53
N GLU A 71 -7.33 12.32 12.35
CA GLU A 71 -7.10 12.14 13.79
C GLU A 71 -6.03 11.07 14.05
N LEU A 72 -6.01 10.00 13.25
CA LEU A 72 -4.94 8.99 13.29
C LEU A 72 -3.59 9.60 12.90
N LEU A 73 -3.54 10.43 11.85
CA LEU A 73 -2.31 11.11 11.43
C LEU A 73 -1.80 12.12 12.48
N GLN A 74 -2.71 12.84 13.14
CA GLN A 74 -2.34 13.75 14.23
C GLN A 74 -1.73 12.99 15.41
N ALA A 75 -2.35 11.88 15.83
CA ALA A 75 -1.82 11.03 16.90
C ALA A 75 -0.47 10.40 16.50
N ALA A 76 -0.33 9.97 15.25
CA ALA A 76 0.90 9.42 14.71
C ALA A 76 2.07 10.42 14.69
N GLY A 77 1.80 11.72 14.54
CA GLY A 77 2.82 12.76 14.46
C GLY A 77 3.72 12.85 15.71
N SER A 78 3.23 12.45 16.88
CA SER A 78 3.99 12.42 18.13
C SER A 78 4.61 11.04 18.44
N LEU A 79 4.25 10.00 17.68
CA LEU A 79 4.71 8.64 17.92
C LEU A 79 6.20 8.48 17.62
N LYS A 80 6.92 7.91 18.58
CA LYS A 80 8.31 7.47 18.46
C LYS A 80 8.41 6.03 18.97
N PRO A 81 8.07 5.04 18.13
CA PRO A 81 8.01 3.66 18.59
C PRO A 81 9.41 3.19 19.01
N SER A 82 9.49 2.55 20.16
CA SER A 82 10.64 1.74 20.57
C SER A 82 10.81 0.56 19.61
N ALA A 83 11.97 -0.11 19.69
CA ALA A 83 12.21 -1.30 18.87
C ALA A 83 11.14 -2.39 19.10
N ALA A 84 10.70 -2.59 20.34
CA ALA A 84 9.67 -3.57 20.67
C ALA A 84 8.30 -3.19 20.08
N GLU A 85 7.91 -1.92 20.18
CA GLU A 85 6.66 -1.42 19.59
C GLU A 85 6.70 -1.50 18.06
N PHE A 86 7.84 -1.21 17.44
CA PHE A 86 8.02 -1.35 16.00
C PHE A 86 7.88 -2.82 15.56
N THR A 87 8.55 -3.75 16.25
CA THR A 87 8.42 -5.19 15.97
C THR A 87 6.97 -5.66 16.15
N SER A 88 6.31 -5.24 17.22
CA SER A 88 4.90 -5.59 17.46
C SER A 88 3.98 -5.03 16.37
N GLY A 89 4.24 -3.80 15.90
CA GLY A 89 3.49 -3.17 14.82
C GLY A 89 3.70 -3.85 13.46
N ALA A 90 4.92 -4.31 13.17
CA ALA A 90 5.22 -5.09 11.97
C ALA A 90 4.50 -6.45 11.99
N VAL A 91 4.57 -7.19 13.11
CA VAL A 91 3.85 -8.46 13.28
C VAL A 91 2.33 -8.27 13.13
N PHE A 92 1.80 -7.16 13.65
CA PHE A 92 0.40 -6.81 13.44
C PHE A 92 0.07 -6.65 11.96
N LEU A 93 0.88 -5.92 11.18
CA LEU A 93 0.62 -5.71 9.76
C LEU A 93 0.59 -7.03 8.98
N ASP A 94 1.55 -7.92 9.24
CA ASP A 94 1.57 -9.27 8.64
C ASP A 94 0.31 -10.08 9.01
N THR A 95 -0.08 -10.06 10.29
CA THR A 95 -1.26 -10.81 10.77
C THR A 95 -2.55 -10.25 10.18
N TYR A 96 -2.68 -8.93 10.13
CA TYR A 96 -3.85 -8.22 9.62
C TYR A 96 -4.01 -8.43 8.11
N GLU A 97 -2.90 -8.35 7.37
CA GLU A 97 -2.84 -8.64 5.93
C GLU A 97 -3.22 -10.10 5.64
N SER A 98 -2.66 -11.05 6.39
CA SER A 98 -2.98 -12.47 6.25
C SER A 98 -4.46 -12.77 6.52
N ALA A 99 -5.05 -12.17 7.56
CA ALA A 99 -6.47 -12.32 7.87
C ALA A 99 -7.36 -11.77 6.75
N ILE A 100 -7.04 -10.60 6.18
CA ILE A 100 -7.76 -10.05 5.02
C ILE A 100 -7.70 -11.01 3.84
N ARG A 101 -6.53 -11.60 3.55
CA ARG A 101 -6.39 -12.60 2.47
C ARG A 101 -7.18 -13.88 2.71
N ALA A 102 -7.37 -14.26 3.98
CA ALA A 102 -8.24 -15.37 4.35
C ALA A 102 -9.75 -15.06 4.19
N GLY A 103 -10.09 -13.84 3.76
CA GLY A 103 -11.47 -13.37 3.64
C GLY A 103 -12.08 -12.93 4.97
N GLU A 104 -11.26 -12.80 6.02
CA GLU A 104 -11.70 -12.27 7.30
C GLU A 104 -11.80 -10.74 7.24
N ASP A 105 -12.53 -10.19 8.20
CA ASP A 105 -12.72 -8.75 8.32
C ASP A 105 -12.12 -8.25 9.65
N PRO A 106 -10.78 -8.32 9.83
CA PRO A 106 -10.13 -8.03 11.10
C PRO A 106 -10.33 -6.57 11.52
N VAL A 107 -10.29 -6.32 12.83
CA VAL A 107 -10.44 -4.97 13.40
C VAL A 107 -9.14 -4.59 14.09
N ALA A 108 -8.49 -3.54 13.60
CA ALA A 108 -7.33 -2.96 14.27
C ALA A 108 -7.76 -2.27 15.56
N THR A 109 -6.91 -2.31 16.58
CA THR A 109 -7.01 -1.41 17.74
C THR A 109 -6.59 0.01 17.36
N LEU A 110 -6.93 0.99 18.21
CA LEU A 110 -6.51 2.38 17.98
C LEU A 110 -4.97 2.51 17.93
N GLU A 111 -4.25 1.85 18.82
CA GLU A 111 -2.77 1.87 18.86
C GLU A 111 -2.16 1.30 17.58
N GLN A 112 -2.71 0.19 17.09
CA GLN A 112 -2.28 -0.42 15.83
C GLN A 112 -2.57 0.51 14.64
N ALA A 113 -3.74 1.14 14.57
CA ALA A 113 -4.05 2.09 13.51
C ALA A 113 -3.16 3.35 13.57
N ILE A 114 -2.83 3.85 14.76
CA ILE A 114 -1.86 4.94 14.95
C ILE A 114 -0.47 4.52 14.47
N PHE A 115 -0.04 3.29 14.75
CA PHE A 115 1.22 2.76 14.24
C PHE A 115 1.25 2.72 12.71
N VAL A 116 0.19 2.23 12.06
CA VAL A 116 0.11 2.23 10.59
C VAL A 116 0.10 3.65 10.04
N ALA A 117 -0.64 4.57 10.67
CA ALA A 117 -0.64 5.97 10.27
C ALA A 117 0.74 6.61 10.38
N TRP A 118 1.49 6.29 11.43
CA TRP A 118 2.88 6.69 11.57
C TRP A 118 3.74 6.11 10.46
N LEU A 119 3.64 4.81 10.17
CA LEU A 119 4.43 4.17 9.12
C LEU A 119 4.14 4.79 7.74
N VAL A 120 2.86 4.95 7.39
CA VAL A 120 2.39 5.59 6.16
C VAL A 120 2.93 7.02 5.99
N SER A 121 2.98 7.79 7.09
CA SER A 121 3.51 9.16 7.07
C SER A 121 5.02 9.24 6.77
N ARG A 122 5.76 8.14 6.99
CA ARG A 122 7.21 8.04 6.77
C ARG A 122 7.58 7.54 5.39
N LEU A 123 6.64 6.95 4.67
CA LEU A 123 6.87 6.48 3.31
C LEU A 123 7.01 7.68 2.38
N ASP A 124 7.96 7.64 1.45
CA ASP A 124 8.05 8.67 0.43
C ASP A 124 6.83 8.61 -0.49
N SER A 125 6.13 9.73 -0.62
CA SER A 125 5.19 9.91 -1.73
C SER A 125 6.01 10.15 -2.98
N GLN A 126 5.77 9.36 -4.02
CA GLN A 126 6.31 9.40 -5.38
C GLN A 126 7.50 10.36 -5.63
N PRO A 127 8.65 9.88 -6.16
CA PRO A 127 9.77 10.77 -6.49
C PRO A 127 9.35 11.95 -7.37
N GLN A 128 9.79 13.17 -7.00
CA GLN A 128 9.39 14.44 -7.64
C GLN A 128 9.89 14.60 -9.10
N SER A 129 10.75 13.70 -9.57
CA SER A 129 11.08 13.60 -10.99
C SER A 129 9.88 13.03 -11.74
N GLY A 130 9.39 13.74 -12.78
CA GLY A 130 8.22 13.41 -13.61
C GLY A 130 8.31 12.10 -14.43
N GLU A 131 8.80 11.02 -13.82
CA GLU A 131 8.92 9.66 -14.35
C GLU A 131 7.79 8.73 -13.89
N SER A 132 6.72 9.26 -13.28
CA SER A 132 5.50 8.48 -13.03
C SER A 132 4.72 8.29 -14.33
N LEU A 133 4.40 7.03 -14.61
CA LEU A 133 3.90 6.48 -15.86
C LEU A 133 2.85 7.34 -16.61
N LYS A 134 3.15 7.57 -17.90
CA LYS A 134 2.24 7.20 -18.98
C LYS A 134 2.11 5.68 -18.97
N ILE A 135 0.87 5.22 -18.86
CA ILE A 135 0.45 3.83 -18.67
C ILE A 135 1.11 2.87 -19.68
N CYS A 136 1.37 1.66 -19.21
CA CYS A 136 2.00 0.52 -19.88
C CYS A 136 1.49 0.26 -21.32
N ASP A 137 2.28 0.64 -22.32
CA ASP A 137 2.16 0.17 -23.71
C ASP A 137 3.16 -0.94 -24.06
N HIS A 138 3.86 -1.52 -23.08
CA HIS A 138 4.71 -2.70 -23.29
C HIS A 138 4.13 -3.89 -22.53
N ILE A 139 3.00 -4.37 -23.06
CA ILE A 139 2.72 -5.81 -23.02
C ILE A 139 3.90 -6.46 -23.74
N ASP A 140 4.66 -7.28 -23.01
CA ASP A 140 5.59 -8.23 -23.60
C ASP A 140 4.83 -9.06 -24.64
N ARG A 141 4.92 -8.66 -25.91
CA ARG A 141 4.70 -9.58 -27.02
C ARG A 141 5.81 -10.60 -26.92
N ALA A 142 5.53 -11.71 -26.24
CA ALA A 142 6.23 -12.96 -26.51
C ALA A 142 6.19 -13.15 -28.03
N ASP A 143 7.34 -13.09 -28.66
CA ASP A 143 7.51 -13.36 -30.09
C ASP A 143 7.44 -14.89 -30.28
N PRO A 144 6.38 -15.44 -30.91
CA PRO A 144 6.29 -16.87 -31.14
C PRO A 144 7.19 -17.35 -32.31
N ALA A 145 8.04 -16.50 -32.90
CA ALA A 145 8.80 -16.84 -34.11
C ALA A 145 10.17 -17.51 -33.88
N ARG A 146 10.59 -17.83 -32.65
CA ARG A 146 11.80 -18.63 -32.42
C ARG A 146 11.49 -20.13 -32.35
N SER A 147 11.28 -20.74 -33.51
CA SER A 147 11.51 -22.18 -33.69
C SER A 147 13.00 -22.48 -33.55
N PRO A 148 13.43 -23.46 -32.74
CA PRO A 148 14.80 -23.94 -32.80
C PRO A 148 14.98 -24.82 -34.05
N ILE A 149 16.05 -24.54 -34.78
CA ILE A 149 16.65 -25.41 -35.81
C ILE A 149 17.41 -26.53 -35.09
#